data_AF-A0A7W4YZS4-F1
#
_entry.id   AF-A0A7W4YZS4-F1
#
_cell.length_a   1.000
_cell.length_b   1.000
_cell.length_c   1.000
_cell.angle_alpha   90.00
_cell.angle_beta   90.00
_cell.angle_gamma   90.00
#
_symmetry.space_group_name_H-M   'P 1'
#
loop_
_entity.id
_entity.type
_entity.pdbx_description
1 polymer ?
#
loop_
_entity_poly.entity_id
_entity_poly.type
_entity_poly.pdbx_seq_one_letter_code
_entity_poly.pdbx_strand_id
1 'polypeptide(L)'
;MGAGHGHQLHYHGHSPVHRVPAHLKILALLGFMIVVVATPRDWYPVFGVYLLLLAAVIGMSRVPPTYLLKRTVVEVPFVLFAVLLPFVATGPRTEVLGVTVSQHGLEAGVALLIKGTLGVLASLTLAATTEPQELLLGLERLRLPQQLVQIMAFMVRYLDVVTGEMRRMKVARESRGFSARNPRHWPVLARSAGALFIRSYERGERVHLAMLSRGYTGRMPRS
;
A
#
# COMPACT_ATOMS: atom_id res chain seq x y z
N MET A 1 11.00 -19.24 17.69
CA MET A 1 9.69 -18.63 17.98
C MET A 1 9.47 -17.49 17.01
N GLY A 2 8.65 -17.75 15.99
CA GLY A 2 8.45 -16.84 14.86
C GLY A 2 7.82 -15.53 15.31
N ALA A 3 8.47 -14.42 14.98
CA ALA A 3 7.85 -13.11 15.13
C ALA A 3 6.74 -13.03 14.07
N GLY A 4 5.53 -13.45 14.44
CA GLY A 4 4.32 -13.24 13.66
C GLY A 4 4.11 -11.75 13.46
N HIS A 5 4.53 -11.24 12.31
CA HIS A 5 4.02 -10.00 11.76
C HIS A 5 3.16 -10.41 10.58
N GLY A 6 1.95 -10.87 10.92
CA GLY A 6 0.92 -11.20 9.95
C GLY A 6 0.68 -10.02 9.05
N HIS A 7 0.39 -10.32 7.78
CA HIS A 7 0.00 -9.40 6.73
C HIS A 7 -0.97 -8.32 7.27
N GLN A 8 -0.45 -7.21 7.77
CA GLN A 8 -1.23 -6.27 8.60
C GLN A 8 -2.35 -5.60 7.81
N LEU A 9 -2.37 -5.73 6.49
CA LEU A 9 -3.42 -5.23 5.62
C LEU A 9 -4.45 -6.32 5.28
N HIS A 10 -4.04 -7.59 5.19
CA HIS A 10 -4.93 -8.69 4.83
C HIS A 10 -5.89 -9.01 5.97
N TYR A 11 -7.17 -9.12 5.64
CA TYR A 11 -8.20 -9.56 6.55
C TYR A 11 -8.46 -11.05 6.30
N HIS A 12 -8.19 -11.89 7.30
CA HIS A 12 -8.47 -13.32 7.18
C HIS A 12 -9.99 -13.55 7.15
N GLY A 13 -10.50 -13.87 5.96
CA GLY A 13 -11.91 -14.16 5.73
C GLY A 13 -12.12 -15.10 4.56
N HIS A 14 -13.28 -15.75 4.53
CA HIS A 14 -13.71 -16.54 3.40
C HIS A 14 -14.88 -15.84 2.72
N SER A 15 -14.65 -15.30 1.52
CA SER A 15 -15.71 -14.74 0.68
C SER A 15 -15.41 -14.97 -0.80
N PRO A 16 -16.40 -14.81 -1.70
CA PRO A 16 -16.18 -14.96 -3.14
C PRO A 16 -15.06 -14.05 -3.64
N VAL A 17 -14.97 -12.83 -3.10
CA VAL A 17 -13.91 -11.86 -3.45
C VAL A 17 -12.53 -12.40 -3.07
N HIS A 18 -12.38 -13.03 -1.89
CA HIS A 18 -11.08 -13.61 -1.49
C HIS A 18 -10.63 -14.71 -2.47
N ARG A 19 -11.57 -15.53 -2.96
CA ARG A 19 -11.28 -16.68 -3.86
C ARG A 19 -10.89 -16.27 -5.28
N VAL A 20 -11.20 -15.04 -5.71
CA VAL A 20 -10.84 -14.57 -7.05
C VAL A 20 -9.31 -14.52 -7.19
N PRO A 21 -8.74 -15.02 -8.30
CA PRO A 21 -7.32 -14.92 -8.56
C PRO A 21 -6.79 -13.49 -8.52
N ALA A 22 -5.62 -13.28 -7.89
CA ALA A 22 -5.03 -11.95 -7.71
C ALA A 22 -4.83 -11.15 -9.01
N HIS A 23 -4.43 -11.80 -10.11
CA HIS A 23 -4.26 -11.13 -11.40
C HIS A 23 -5.53 -10.45 -11.92
N LEU A 24 -6.70 -11.07 -11.72
CA LEU A 24 -7.99 -10.48 -12.09
C LEU A 24 -8.34 -9.30 -11.18
N LYS A 25 -8.06 -9.42 -9.87
CA LYS A 25 -8.28 -8.31 -8.93
C LYS A 25 -7.40 -7.10 -9.27
N ILE A 26 -6.13 -7.33 -9.63
CA ILE A 26 -5.19 -6.28 -10.07
C ILE A 26 -5.70 -5.60 -11.33
N LEU A 27 -6.08 -6.37 -12.36
CA LEU A 27 -6.62 -5.83 -13.60
C LEU A 27 -7.94 -5.08 -13.38
N ALA A 28 -8.82 -5.60 -12.52
CA ALA A 28 -10.07 -4.94 -12.17
C ALA A 28 -9.82 -3.61 -11.44
N LEU A 29 -8.88 -3.57 -10.50
CA LEU A 29 -8.49 -2.33 -9.82
C LEU A 29 -7.92 -1.31 -10.81
N LEU A 30 -6.98 -1.73 -11.67
CA LEU A 30 -6.38 -0.84 -12.67
C LEU A 30 -7.43 -0.32 -13.65
N GLY A 31 -8.28 -1.20 -14.18
CA GLY A 31 -9.37 -0.83 -15.09
C GLY A 31 -10.37 0.12 -14.42
N PHE A 32 -10.78 -0.17 -13.19
CA PHE A 32 -11.65 0.70 -12.40
C PHE A 32 -11.02 2.09 -12.21
N MET A 33 -9.73 2.15 -11.86
CA MET A 33 -9.03 3.43 -11.69
C MET A 33 -8.91 4.21 -12.99
N ILE A 34 -8.63 3.55 -14.11
CA ILE A 34 -8.59 4.21 -15.43
C ILE A 34 -9.96 4.84 -15.74
N VAL A 35 -11.05 4.09 -15.52
CA VAL A 35 -12.42 4.58 -15.74
C VAL A 35 -12.76 5.76 -14.83
N VAL A 36 -12.47 5.66 -13.53
CA VAL A 36 -12.72 6.74 -12.55
C VAL A 36 -11.92 8.00 -12.90
N VAL A 37 -10.65 7.86 -13.29
CA VAL A 37 -9.80 8.99 -13.64
C VAL A 37 -10.21 9.62 -14.97
N ALA A 38 -10.52 8.81 -15.99
CA ALA A 38 -10.94 9.28 -17.31
C ALA A 38 -12.34 9.92 -17.31
N THR A 39 -13.19 9.60 -16.34
CA THR A 39 -14.53 10.20 -16.23
C THR A 39 -14.42 11.72 -16.02
N PRO A 40 -15.10 12.54 -16.86
CA PRO A 40 -15.14 13.99 -16.69
C PRO A 40 -15.64 14.38 -15.30
N ARG A 41 -15.07 15.45 -14.74
CA ARG A 41 -15.37 15.88 -13.36
C ARG A 41 -16.82 16.31 -13.16
N ASP A 42 -17.51 16.73 -14.23
CA ASP A 42 -18.87 17.27 -14.16
C ASP A 42 -19.95 16.18 -14.03
N TRP A 43 -19.57 14.90 -14.21
CA TRP A 43 -20.50 13.77 -14.23
C TRP A 43 -20.70 13.16 -12.84
N TYR A 44 -21.13 13.97 -11.88
CA TYR A 44 -21.38 13.56 -10.49
C TYR A 44 -22.22 12.28 -10.31
N PRO A 45 -23.31 12.04 -11.07
CA PRO A 45 -24.13 10.82 -10.89
C PRO A 45 -23.34 9.54 -11.17
N VAL A 46 -22.38 9.59 -12.08
CA VAL A 46 -21.57 8.45 -12.48
C VAL A 46 -20.63 8.02 -11.36
N PHE A 47 -20.07 8.97 -10.61
CA PHE A 47 -19.30 8.65 -9.41
C PHE A 47 -20.15 7.99 -8.32
N GLY A 48 -21.43 8.33 -8.22
CA GLY A 48 -22.38 7.64 -7.35
C GLY A 48 -22.55 6.16 -7.74
N VAL A 49 -22.62 5.86 -9.04
CA VAL A 49 -22.67 4.47 -9.54
C VAL A 49 -21.37 3.73 -9.22
N TYR A 50 -20.20 4.36 -9.39
CA TYR A 50 -18.92 3.75 -9.03
C TYR A 50 -18.81 3.45 -7.54
N LEU A 51 -19.31 4.36 -6.69
CA LEU A 51 -19.35 4.16 -5.24
C LEU A 51 -20.26 2.98 -4.88
N LEU A 52 -21.44 2.88 -5.48
CA LEU A 52 -22.37 1.76 -5.24
C LEU A 52 -21.78 0.42 -5.68
N LEU A 53 -21.13 0.38 -6.85
CA LEU A 53 -20.45 -0.81 -7.34
C LEU A 53 -19.32 -1.23 -6.38
N LEU A 54 -18.51 -0.27 -5.93
CA LEU A 54 -17.44 -0.54 -4.97
C LEU A 54 -17.98 -0.98 -3.61
N ALA A 55 -19.06 -0.36 -3.13
CA ALA A 55 -19.74 -0.76 -1.90
C ALA A 55 -20.31 -2.18 -2.00
N ALA A 56 -20.84 -2.58 -3.16
CA ALA A 56 -21.28 -3.95 -3.39
C ALA A 56 -20.12 -4.94 -3.31
N VAL A 57 -18.97 -4.63 -3.92
CA VAL A 57 -17.75 -5.46 -3.82
C VAL A 57 -17.25 -5.56 -2.39
N ILE A 58 -17.21 -4.45 -1.65
CA ILE A 58 -16.86 -4.43 -0.22
C ILE A 58 -17.85 -5.28 0.59
N GLY A 59 -19.15 -5.15 0.36
CA GLY A 59 -20.17 -5.99 1.01
C GLY A 59 -19.97 -7.48 0.73
N MET A 60 -19.74 -7.85 -0.53
CA MET A 60 -19.44 -9.22 -0.93
C MET A 60 -18.13 -9.75 -0.35
N SER A 61 -17.16 -8.86 -0.10
CA SER A 61 -15.88 -9.24 0.50
C SER A 61 -16.02 -9.71 1.95
N ARG A 62 -17.10 -9.34 2.64
CA ARG A 62 -17.34 -9.55 4.08
C ARG A 62 -16.28 -8.92 4.99
N VAL A 63 -15.49 -7.98 4.47
CA VAL A 63 -14.57 -7.17 5.29
C VAL A 63 -15.40 -6.15 6.07
N PRO A 64 -15.25 -6.05 7.40
CA PRO A 64 -16.02 -5.09 8.19
C PRO A 64 -15.69 -3.67 7.73
N PRO A 65 -16.69 -2.80 7.43
CA PRO A 65 -16.44 -1.43 6.97
C PRO A 65 -15.58 -0.63 7.94
N THR A 66 -15.71 -0.89 9.25
CA THR A 66 -14.89 -0.27 10.30
C THR A 66 -13.40 -0.58 10.15
N TYR A 67 -13.03 -1.71 9.57
CA TYR A 67 -11.62 -2.04 9.27
C TYR A 67 -11.06 -1.18 8.14
N LEU A 68 -11.86 -0.91 7.10
CA LEU A 68 -11.48 -0.05 5.98
C LEU A 68 -11.46 1.43 6.41
N LEU A 69 -12.50 1.90 7.10
CA LEU A 69 -12.62 3.29 7.53
C LEU A 69 -11.47 3.75 8.43
N LYS A 70 -11.00 2.90 9.36
CA LYS A 70 -9.83 3.20 10.21
C LYS A 70 -8.54 3.40 9.41
N ARG A 71 -8.47 2.84 8.20
CA ARG A 71 -7.30 2.90 7.33
C ARG A 71 -7.43 3.95 6.22
N THR A 72 -8.61 4.53 6.04
CA THR A 72 -8.82 5.72 5.20
C THR A 72 -8.01 6.93 5.70
N VAL A 73 -7.37 6.87 6.87
CA VAL A 73 -6.36 7.85 7.31
C VAL A 73 -5.23 8.03 6.28
N VAL A 74 -4.96 7.05 5.43
CA VAL A 74 -4.01 7.18 4.30
C VAL A 74 -4.46 8.26 3.29
N GLU A 75 -5.75 8.60 3.25
CA GLU A 75 -6.34 9.62 2.39
C GLU A 75 -6.10 11.06 2.88
N VAL A 76 -5.66 11.26 4.12
CA VAL A 76 -5.49 12.60 4.73
C VAL A 76 -4.73 13.60 3.83
N PRO A 77 -3.61 13.23 3.17
CA PRO A 77 -2.94 14.13 2.24
C PRO A 77 -3.84 14.59 1.07
N PHE A 78 -4.65 13.70 0.50
CA PHE A 78 -5.59 14.03 -0.58
C PHE A 78 -6.66 15.00 -0.11
N VAL A 79 -7.21 14.77 1.10
CA VAL A 79 -8.18 15.68 1.71
C VAL A 79 -7.56 17.06 1.92
N LEU A 80 -6.33 17.10 2.45
CA LEU A 80 -5.61 18.35 2.65
C LEU A 80 -5.41 19.09 1.32
N PHE A 81 -4.92 18.43 0.28
CA PHE A 81 -4.75 19.05 -1.04
C PHE A 81 -6.07 19.53 -1.62
N ALA A 82 -7.13 18.73 -1.55
CA ALA A 82 -8.43 19.11 -2.07
C ALA A 82 -9.03 20.33 -1.39
N VAL A 83 -8.83 20.46 -0.07
CA VAL A 83 -9.25 21.65 0.70
C VAL A 83 -8.40 22.87 0.36
N LEU A 84 -7.11 22.70 0.01
CA LEU A 84 -6.22 23.80 -0.36
C LEU A 84 -6.43 24.31 -1.79
N LEU A 85 -6.84 23.44 -2.73
CA LEU A 85 -7.01 23.80 -4.15
C LEU A 85 -7.91 25.03 -4.39
N PRO A 86 -9.07 25.20 -3.72
CA PRO A 86 -9.90 26.40 -3.85
C PRO A 86 -9.18 27.70 -3.49
N PHE A 87 -8.17 27.66 -2.61
CA PHE A 87 -7.43 28.84 -2.13
C PHE A 87 -6.18 29.14 -2.96
N VAL A 88 -5.55 28.10 -3.52
CA VAL A 88 -4.30 28.23 -4.27
C VAL A 88 -4.54 28.43 -5.77
N ALA A 89 -5.62 27.86 -6.31
CA ALA A 89 -5.90 27.93 -7.74
C ALA A 89 -6.21 29.38 -8.18
N THR A 90 -5.61 29.79 -9.28
CA THR A 90 -5.90 31.06 -9.95
C THR A 90 -7.10 30.90 -10.89
N GLY A 91 -7.84 31.99 -11.15
CA GLY A 91 -9.01 31.97 -12.03
C GLY A 91 -10.22 32.72 -11.46
N PRO A 92 -11.41 32.56 -12.08
CA PRO A 92 -12.63 33.20 -11.62
C PRO A 92 -12.95 32.76 -10.19
N ARG A 93 -13.22 33.77 -9.35
CA ARG A 93 -13.49 33.57 -7.94
C ARG A 93 -14.99 33.64 -7.67
N THR A 94 -15.44 32.76 -6.79
CA THR A 94 -16.80 32.72 -6.27
C THR A 94 -16.76 32.84 -4.75
N GLU A 95 -17.85 33.33 -4.17
CA GLU A 95 -17.97 33.46 -2.73
C GLU A 95 -18.73 32.25 -2.18
N VAL A 96 -18.08 31.47 -1.32
CA VAL A 96 -18.69 30.32 -0.65
C VAL A 96 -18.59 30.56 0.84
N LEU A 97 -19.74 30.62 1.52
CA LEU A 97 -19.82 30.79 2.98
C LEU A 97 -19.04 32.02 3.51
N GLY A 98 -19.01 33.12 2.75
CA GLY A 98 -18.31 34.36 3.12
C GLY A 98 -16.81 34.38 2.82
N VAL A 99 -16.29 33.37 2.11
CA VAL A 99 -14.88 33.26 1.73
C VAL A 99 -14.74 33.22 0.22
N THR A 100 -13.87 34.07 -0.32
CA THR A 100 -13.60 34.14 -1.75
C THR A 100 -12.68 32.99 -2.18
N VAL A 101 -13.19 32.05 -2.97
CA VAL A 101 -12.48 30.86 -3.44
C VAL A 101 -12.51 30.74 -4.96
N SER A 102 -11.53 30.07 -5.55
CA SER A 102 -11.50 29.80 -6.99
C SER A 102 -12.54 28.75 -7.37
N GLN A 103 -13.38 29.06 -8.37
CA GLN A 103 -14.40 28.12 -8.87
C GLN A 103 -13.75 26.86 -9.44
N HIS A 104 -12.70 27.02 -10.25
CA HIS A 104 -11.94 25.88 -10.79
C HIS A 104 -11.24 25.09 -9.70
N GLY A 105 -10.75 25.77 -8.65
CA GLY A 105 -10.14 25.11 -7.48
C GLY A 105 -11.15 24.29 -6.69
N LEU A 106 -12.40 24.75 -6.57
CA LEU A 106 -13.49 24.03 -5.94
C LEU A 106 -13.87 22.77 -6.71
N GLU A 107 -14.12 22.90 -8.02
CA GLU A 107 -14.42 21.76 -8.90
C GLU A 107 -13.29 20.73 -8.90
N ALA A 108 -12.03 21.19 -8.97
CA ALA A 108 -10.87 20.32 -8.92
C ALA A 108 -10.72 19.64 -7.54
N GLY A 109 -10.96 20.36 -6.44
CA GLY A 109 -10.92 19.83 -5.09
C GLY A 109 -11.96 18.73 -4.86
N VAL A 110 -13.21 18.97 -5.26
CA VAL A 110 -14.28 17.97 -5.16
C VAL A 110 -13.97 16.74 -6.02
N ALA A 111 -13.51 16.94 -7.26
CA ALA A 111 -13.13 15.83 -8.14
C ALA A 111 -11.95 15.03 -7.56
N LEU A 112 -10.96 15.69 -6.96
CA LEU A 112 -9.82 15.06 -6.31
C LEU A 112 -10.26 14.24 -5.09
N LEU A 113 -11.16 14.76 -4.26
CA LEU A 113 -11.75 14.01 -3.15
C LEU A 113 -12.45 12.76 -3.64
N ILE A 114 -13.43 12.90 -4.54
CA ILE A 114 -14.24 11.77 -5.01
C ILE A 114 -13.35 10.69 -5.64
N LYS A 115 -12.47 11.06 -6.57
CA LYS A 115 -11.57 10.10 -7.24
C LYS A 115 -10.56 9.50 -6.27
N GLY A 116 -10.05 10.31 -5.33
CA GLY A 116 -9.15 9.89 -4.26
C GLY A 116 -9.80 8.85 -3.34
N THR A 117 -10.98 9.14 -2.79
CA THR A 117 -11.74 8.24 -1.92
C THR A 117 -12.05 6.92 -2.62
N LEU A 118 -12.52 6.96 -3.88
CA LEU A 118 -12.80 5.74 -4.66
C LEU A 118 -11.55 4.89 -4.85
N GLY A 119 -10.40 5.51 -5.18
CA GLY A 119 -9.15 4.79 -5.35
C GLY A 119 -8.57 4.24 -4.06
N VAL A 120 -8.66 5.00 -2.96
CA VAL A 120 -8.24 4.55 -1.63
C VAL A 120 -9.10 3.36 -1.20
N LEU A 121 -10.43 3.45 -1.29
CA LEU A 121 -11.32 2.34 -0.93
C LEU A 121 -11.10 1.10 -1.79
N ALA A 122 -10.92 1.25 -3.10
CA ALA A 122 -10.67 0.13 -4.01
C ALA A 122 -9.33 -0.55 -3.74
N SER A 123 -8.26 0.24 -3.53
CA SER A 123 -6.93 -0.29 -3.19
C SER A 123 -6.88 -0.94 -1.81
N LEU A 124 -7.55 -0.37 -0.80
CA LEU A 124 -7.69 -1.00 0.51
C LEU A 124 -8.48 -2.32 0.41
N THR A 125 -9.51 -2.39 -0.43
CA THR A 125 -10.28 -3.63 -0.63
C THR A 125 -9.42 -4.72 -1.24
N LEU A 126 -8.58 -4.40 -2.22
CA LEU A 126 -7.60 -5.34 -2.78
C LEU A 126 -6.62 -5.81 -1.69
N ALA A 127 -6.04 -4.87 -0.94
CA ALA A 127 -5.05 -5.15 0.10
C ALA A 127 -5.63 -5.95 1.28
N ALA A 128 -6.93 -5.77 1.57
CA ALA A 128 -7.64 -6.52 2.59
C ALA A 128 -7.99 -7.94 2.16
N THR A 129 -8.16 -8.19 0.86
CA THR A 129 -8.70 -9.47 0.34
C THR A 129 -7.69 -10.34 -0.40
N THR A 130 -6.43 -9.90 -0.49
CA THR A 130 -5.38 -10.59 -1.24
C THR A 130 -4.08 -10.59 -0.45
N GLU A 131 -3.47 -11.76 -0.27
CA GLU A 131 -2.19 -11.86 0.41
C GLU A 131 -1.03 -11.40 -0.50
N PRO A 132 0.05 -10.82 0.06
CA PRO A 132 1.24 -10.45 -0.71
C PRO A 132 1.80 -11.57 -1.58
N GLN A 133 1.76 -12.83 -1.12
CA GLN A 133 2.21 -13.98 -1.90
C GLN A 133 1.31 -14.24 -3.11
N GLU A 134 -0.01 -14.13 -2.94
CA GLU A 134 -0.96 -14.24 -4.05
C GLU A 134 -0.82 -13.10 -5.05
N LEU A 135 -0.52 -11.87 -4.59
CA LEU A 135 -0.23 -10.74 -5.47
C LEU A 135 0.98 -11.04 -6.36
N LEU A 136 2.06 -11.63 -5.82
CA LEU A 136 3.24 -12.02 -6.61
C LEU A 136 2.89 -13.07 -7.69
N LEU A 137 2.10 -14.07 -7.33
CA LEU A 137 1.59 -15.07 -8.30
C LEU A 137 0.70 -14.41 -9.37
N GLY A 138 -0.09 -13.41 -8.97
CA GLY A 138 -0.88 -12.59 -9.89
C GLY A 138 0.00 -11.83 -10.87
N LEU A 139 1.06 -11.20 -10.39
CA LEU A 139 2.04 -10.48 -11.21
C LEU A 139 2.80 -11.42 -12.18
N GLU A 140 3.14 -12.64 -11.75
CA GLU A 140 3.72 -13.66 -12.64
C GLU A 140 2.76 -14.04 -13.78
N ARG A 141 1.47 -14.25 -13.47
CA ARG A 141 0.44 -14.54 -14.49
C ARG A 141 0.22 -13.37 -15.47
N LEU A 142 0.46 -12.14 -15.01
CA LEU A 142 0.45 -10.94 -15.86
C LEU A 142 1.72 -10.80 -16.73
N ARG A 143 2.58 -11.82 -16.77
CA ARG A 143 3.81 -11.89 -17.58
C ARG A 143 4.88 -10.86 -17.19
N LEU A 144 4.92 -10.45 -15.91
CA LEU A 144 6.07 -9.68 -15.42
C LEU A 144 7.37 -10.50 -15.51
N PRO A 145 8.52 -9.88 -15.83
CA PRO A 145 9.81 -10.57 -15.88
C PRO A 145 10.07 -11.37 -14.60
N GLN A 146 10.47 -12.63 -14.76
CA GLN A 146 10.66 -13.56 -13.64
C GLN A 146 11.67 -13.04 -12.60
N GLN A 147 12.70 -12.33 -13.06
CA GLN A 147 13.69 -11.70 -12.18
C GLN A 147 13.05 -10.67 -11.24
N LEU A 148 12.12 -9.84 -11.74
CA LEU A 148 11.41 -8.86 -10.91
C LEU A 148 10.51 -9.56 -9.90
N VAL A 149 9.74 -10.57 -10.33
CA VAL A 149 8.89 -11.36 -9.44
C VAL A 149 9.72 -12.01 -8.34
N GLN A 150 10.88 -12.54 -8.68
CA GLN A 150 11.78 -13.17 -7.73
C GLN A 150 12.38 -12.17 -6.73
N ILE A 151 12.82 -11.00 -7.19
CA ILE A 151 13.31 -9.93 -6.30
C ILE A 151 12.19 -9.54 -5.33
N MET A 152 10.97 -9.34 -5.82
CA MET A 152 9.81 -9.03 -4.98
C MET A 152 9.47 -10.15 -3.99
N ALA A 153 9.55 -11.43 -4.41
CA ALA A 153 9.35 -12.57 -3.53
C ALA A 153 10.39 -12.63 -2.40
N PHE A 154 11.66 -12.34 -2.71
CA PHE A 154 12.69 -12.19 -1.69
C PHE A 154 12.43 -10.99 -0.78
N MET A 155 12.02 -9.84 -1.31
CA MET A 155 11.67 -8.68 -0.49
C MET A 155 10.57 -9.02 0.52
N VAL A 156 9.48 -9.67 0.10
CA VAL A 156 8.40 -10.09 1.00
C VAL A 156 8.94 -11.04 2.08
N ARG A 157 9.73 -12.05 1.71
CA ARG A 157 10.30 -13.02 2.68
C ARG A 157 11.30 -12.37 3.65
N TYR A 158 12.16 -11.48 3.17
CA TYR A 158 13.20 -10.85 3.98
C TYR A 158 12.69 -9.68 4.81
N LEU A 159 11.54 -9.10 4.48
CA LEU A 159 10.92 -8.05 5.29
C LEU A 159 10.71 -8.53 6.73
N ASP A 160 10.19 -9.74 6.92
CA ASP A 160 9.97 -10.34 8.25
C ASP A 160 11.29 -10.61 8.99
N VAL A 161 12.32 -11.01 8.24
CA VAL A 161 13.65 -11.26 8.79
C VAL A 161 14.30 -9.97 9.28
N VAL A 162 14.30 -8.93 8.43
CA VAL A 162 14.92 -7.63 8.70
C VAL A 162 14.17 -6.91 9.82
N THR A 163 12.84 -6.94 9.81
CA THR A 163 12.03 -6.35 10.89
C THR A 163 12.24 -7.09 12.22
N GLY A 164 12.35 -8.42 12.20
CA GLY A 164 12.71 -9.21 13.36
C GLY A 164 14.09 -8.86 13.93
N GLU A 165 15.07 -8.62 13.06
CA GLU A 165 16.41 -8.20 13.48
C GLU A 165 16.42 -6.77 14.03
N MET A 166 15.75 -5.85 13.36
CA MET A 166 15.55 -4.48 13.83
C MET A 166 14.90 -4.46 15.22
N ARG A 167 13.89 -5.33 15.46
CA ARG A 167 13.24 -5.46 16.77
C ARG A 167 14.20 -6.00 17.83
N ARG A 168 14.99 -7.03 17.54
CA ARG A 168 16.01 -7.55 18.47
C ARG A 168 17.06 -6.49 18.82
N MET A 169 17.53 -5.74 17.83
CA MET A 169 18.46 -4.63 18.04
C MET A 169 17.82 -3.51 18.87
N LYS A 170 16.53 -3.21 18.65
CA LYS A 170 15.78 -2.24 19.46
C LYS A 170 15.73 -2.66 20.93
N VAL A 171 15.30 -3.88 21.21
CA VAL A 171 15.22 -4.42 22.59
C VAL A 171 16.58 -4.39 23.26
N ALA A 172 17.64 -4.83 22.58
CA ALA A 172 18.99 -4.82 23.14
C ALA A 172 19.50 -3.41 23.50
N ARG A 173 19.11 -2.37 22.74
CA ARG A 173 19.42 -0.98 23.08
C ARG A 173 18.62 -0.50 24.30
N GLU A 174 17.33 -0.79 24.33
CA GLU A 174 16.45 -0.42 25.45
C GLU A 174 16.93 -1.06 26.76
N SER A 175 17.39 -2.33 26.74
CA SER A 175 17.98 -2.99 27.91
C SER A 175 19.29 -2.37 28.41
N ARG A 176 20.01 -1.65 27.55
CA ARG A 176 21.23 -0.90 27.92
C ARG A 176 20.92 0.53 28.39
N GLY A 177 19.65 0.83 28.69
CA GLY A 177 19.21 2.13 29.18
C GLY A 177 19.05 3.20 28.09
N PHE A 178 19.11 2.84 26.81
CA PHE A 178 18.97 3.79 25.71
C PHE A 178 17.49 3.97 25.31
N SER A 179 16.99 5.21 25.35
CA SER A 179 15.65 5.58 24.89
C SER A 179 15.73 6.74 23.89
N ALA A 180 15.32 6.48 22.64
CA ALA A 180 15.40 7.45 21.55
C ALA A 180 14.27 8.50 21.67
N ARG A 181 14.47 9.52 22.51
CA ARG A 181 13.50 10.64 22.67
C ARG A 181 13.85 11.90 21.88
N ASN A 182 15.14 12.21 21.74
CA ASN A 182 15.62 13.46 21.15
C ASN A 182 16.46 13.24 19.87
N PRO A 183 16.59 14.24 18.97
CA PRO A 183 17.46 14.18 17.79
C PRO A 183 18.93 13.86 18.08
N ARG A 184 19.40 14.13 19.31
CA ARG A 184 20.74 13.73 19.81
C ARG A 184 21.00 12.22 19.72
N HIS A 185 19.94 11.42 19.61
CA HIS A 185 20.01 9.97 19.49
C HIS A 185 20.13 9.47 18.04
N TRP A 186 20.02 10.34 17.03
CA TRP A 186 20.14 9.98 15.61
C TRP A 186 21.45 9.27 15.26
N PRO A 187 22.63 9.66 15.78
CA PRO A 187 23.87 8.93 15.49
C PRO A 187 23.82 7.46 15.93
N VAL A 188 23.16 7.17 17.05
CA VAL A 188 23.01 5.79 17.56
C VAL A 188 22.04 4.98 16.69
N LEU A 189 20.96 5.62 16.23
CA LEU A 189 20.03 5.01 15.27
C LEU A 189 20.71 4.76 13.92
N ALA A 190 21.51 5.69 13.43
CA ALA A 190 22.28 5.56 12.20
C ALA A 190 23.29 4.40 12.27
N ARG A 191 24.05 4.28 13.38
CA ARG A 191 24.94 3.11 13.60
C ARG A 191 24.17 1.79 13.59
N SER A 192 22.97 1.78 14.16
CA SER A 192 22.12 0.60 14.15
C SER A 192 21.60 0.25 12.76
N ALA A 193 21.20 1.26 11.98
CA ALA A 193 20.80 1.07 10.58
C ALA A 193 21.98 0.55 9.74
N GLY A 194 23.18 1.11 9.93
CA GLY A 194 24.40 0.63 9.27
C GLY A 194 24.73 -0.82 9.63
N ALA A 195 24.66 -1.18 10.91
CA ALA A 195 24.86 -2.58 11.33
C ALA A 195 23.80 -3.52 10.73
N LEU A 196 22.53 -3.09 10.66
CA LEU A 196 21.46 -3.87 10.03
C LEU A 196 21.70 -4.05 8.52
N PHE A 197 22.19 -3.00 7.85
CA PHE A 197 22.54 -3.06 6.43
C PHE A 197 23.65 -4.08 6.16
N ILE A 198 24.77 -4.01 6.88
CA ILE A 198 25.89 -4.95 6.73
C ILE A 198 25.42 -6.39 6.92
N ARG A 199 24.67 -6.66 8.00
CA ARG A 199 24.15 -8.00 8.27
C ARG A 199 23.18 -8.50 7.21
N SER A 200 22.34 -7.61 6.66
CA SER A 200 21.41 -7.94 5.59
C SER A 200 22.15 -8.24 4.28
N TYR A 201 23.22 -7.50 3.99
CA TYR A 201 24.10 -7.72 2.85
C TYR A 201 24.83 -9.07 2.93
N GLU A 202 25.54 -9.32 4.04
CA GLU A 202 26.23 -10.61 4.29
C GLU A 202 25.26 -11.80 4.27
N ARG A 203 24.02 -11.59 4.71
CA ARG A 203 22.97 -12.62 4.61
C ARG A 203 22.53 -12.84 3.17
N GLY A 204 22.37 -11.78 2.38
CA GLY A 204 22.05 -11.87 0.96
C GLY A 204 23.11 -12.67 0.20
N GLU A 205 24.38 -12.38 0.45
CA GLU A 205 25.53 -13.11 -0.12
C GLU A 205 25.51 -14.60 0.26
N ARG A 206 25.35 -14.90 1.56
CA ARG A 206 25.24 -16.30 2.01
C ARG A 206 24.10 -17.06 1.36
N VAL A 207 22.94 -16.41 1.17
CA VAL A 207 21.80 -17.07 0.50
C VAL A 207 22.05 -17.22 -0.99
N HIS A 208 22.68 -16.24 -1.64
CA HIS A 208 23.04 -16.36 -3.05
C HIS A 208 24.01 -17.53 -3.28
N LEU A 209 25.06 -17.66 -2.45
CA LEU A 209 25.99 -18.79 -2.50
C LEU A 209 25.28 -20.13 -2.26
N ALA A 210 24.34 -20.18 -1.30
CA ALA A 210 23.53 -21.37 -1.06
C ALA A 210 22.56 -21.70 -2.21
N MET A 211 22.12 -20.70 -2.98
CA MET A 211 21.32 -20.91 -4.18
C MET A 211 22.18 -21.49 -5.30
N LEU A 212 23.39 -20.95 -5.51
CA LEU A 212 24.34 -21.47 -6.51
C LEU A 212 24.72 -22.92 -6.22
N SER A 213 24.97 -23.29 -4.96
CA SER A 213 25.27 -24.67 -4.57
C SER A 213 24.11 -25.64 -4.79
N ARG A 214 22.87 -25.14 -4.86
CA ARG A 214 21.66 -25.92 -5.18
C ARG A 214 21.31 -25.89 -6.67
N GLY A 215 22.21 -25.42 -7.53
CA GLY A 215 22.01 -25.42 -8.99
C GLY A 215 21.14 -24.28 -9.50
N TYR A 216 21.15 -23.11 -8.85
CA TYR A 216 20.39 -21.95 -9.31
C TYR A 216 20.89 -21.42 -10.65
N THR A 217 20.06 -21.52 -11.69
CA THR A 217 20.35 -21.07 -13.06
C THR A 217 19.70 -19.71 -13.40
N GLY A 218 19.43 -18.87 -12.40
CA GLY A 218 18.71 -17.61 -12.61
C GLY A 218 17.17 -17.73 -12.54
N ARG A 219 16.65 -18.91 -12.18
CA ARG A 219 15.21 -19.16 -11.98
C ARG A 219 15.00 -19.93 -10.68
N MET A 220 14.00 -19.55 -9.90
CA MET A 220 13.57 -20.33 -8.73
C MET A 220 12.68 -21.51 -9.19
N PRO A 221 12.75 -22.67 -8.51
CA PRO A 221 11.82 -23.76 -8.76
C PRO A 221 10.38 -23.29 -8.58
N ARG A 222 9.49 -23.66 -9.51
CA ARG A 222 8.06 -23.38 -9.39
C ARG A 222 7.50 -24.25 -8.27
N SER A 223 6.96 -23.64 -7.22
CA SER A 223 6.19 -24.31 -6.16
C SER A 223 4.74 -24.50 -6.57
#